data_AF-A0A2G1XXH1-F1
#
_entry.id   AF-A0A2G1XXH1-F1
#
_cell.length_a   1.000
_cell.length_b   1.000
_cell.length_c   1.000
_cell.angle_alpha   90.00
_cell.angle_beta   90.00
_cell.angle_gamma   90.00
#
_symmetry.space_group_name_H-M   'P 1'
#
loop_
_entity.id
_entity.type
_entity.pdbx_description
1 polymer ?
#
loop_
_entity_poly.entity_id
_entity_poly.type
_entity_poly.pdbx_seq_one_letter_code
_entity_poly.pdbx_strand_id
1 'polypeptide(L)'
;MLAQTVNQRNAKKLNPFARKDSSVMMETILPLTEHVGQLRGFGAGLAALGKITKSDIEKIYLLTQQVIATNESLQKQMTTLRASYSSKLPNTISNELDTINRLVQDYTSLASRKLLKSPKSVDSNIYFDKGSEVISAIIKAYHSLNGAIEEDSKGWF
;
A
#
# COMPACT_ATOMS: atom_id res chain seq x y z
N MET A 1 -4.09 7.54 -14.52
CA MET A 1 -4.07 6.76 -15.78
C MET A 1 -2.92 7.09 -16.72
N LEU A 2 -2.46 8.35 -16.84
CA LEU A 2 -1.31 8.69 -17.71
C LEU A 2 -0.01 7.92 -17.36
N ALA A 3 0.28 7.69 -16.07
CA ALA A 3 1.45 6.91 -15.63
C ALA A 3 1.40 5.44 -16.08
N GLN A 4 0.22 4.82 -16.13
CA GLN A 4 0.04 3.43 -16.59
C GLN A 4 0.26 3.33 -18.11
N THR A 5 -0.17 4.32 -18.90
CA THR A 5 -0.05 4.31 -20.36
C THR A 5 1.37 4.58 -20.85
N VAL A 6 2.14 5.42 -20.15
CA VAL A 6 3.55 5.71 -20.50
C VAL A 6 4.45 4.49 -20.23
N ASN A 7 4.16 3.71 -19.18
CA ASN A 7 5.02 2.60 -18.76
C ASN A 7 4.91 1.37 -19.68
N GLN A 8 3.74 1.09 -20.28
CA GLN A 8 3.57 -0.02 -21.23
C GLN A 8 4.48 0.10 -22.47
N ARG A 9 4.84 1.32 -22.90
CA ARG A 9 5.75 1.53 -24.03
C ARG A 9 7.22 1.25 -23.69
N ASN A 10 7.64 1.52 -22.46
CA ASN A 10 9.02 1.25 -22.00
C ASN A 10 9.20 -0.18 -21.46
N ALA A 11 8.11 -0.85 -21.04
CA ALA A 11 8.13 -2.23 -20.55
C ALA A 11 8.66 -3.24 -21.59
N LYS A 12 8.59 -2.95 -22.89
CA LYS A 12 9.17 -3.82 -23.94
C LYS A 12 10.70 -3.94 -23.87
N LYS A 13 11.39 -2.98 -23.24
CA LYS A 13 12.85 -2.98 -23.04
C LYS A 13 13.27 -3.58 -21.69
N LEU A 14 12.32 -3.82 -20.78
CA LEU A 14 12.60 -4.42 -19.48
C LEU A 14 12.68 -5.94 -19.59
N ASN A 15 13.59 -6.54 -18.83
CA ASN A 15 13.65 -7.99 -18.73
C ASN A 15 12.42 -8.56 -17.95
N PRO A 16 12.21 -9.89 -17.95
CA PRO A 16 11.03 -10.49 -17.32
C PRO A 16 10.84 -10.17 -15.83
N PHE A 17 11.94 -10.04 -15.06
CA PHE A 17 11.89 -9.69 -13.64
C PHE A 17 11.40 -8.25 -13.49
N ALA A 18 12.10 -7.29 -14.10
CA ALA A 18 11.78 -5.87 -13.99
C ALA A 18 10.36 -5.54 -14.47
N ARG A 19 9.84 -6.24 -15.49
CA ARG A 19 8.43 -6.09 -15.90
C ARG A 19 7.45 -6.51 -14.82
N LYS A 20 7.66 -7.68 -14.20
CA LYS A 20 6.78 -8.20 -13.16
C LYS A 20 6.84 -7.33 -11.92
N ASP A 21 8.04 -6.93 -11.50
CA ASP A 21 8.24 -6.08 -10.34
C ASP A 21 7.64 -4.68 -10.54
N SER A 22 7.83 -4.09 -11.73
CA SER A 22 7.17 -2.83 -12.10
C SER A 22 5.64 -2.93 -12.11
N SER A 23 5.09 -4.08 -12.52
CA SER A 23 3.66 -4.33 -12.46
C SER A 23 3.16 -4.38 -11.02
N VAL A 24 3.87 -5.04 -10.10
CA VAL A 24 3.55 -4.99 -8.66
C VAL A 24 3.52 -3.55 -8.15
N MET A 25 4.57 -2.79 -8.45
CA MET A 25 4.66 -1.39 -8.01
C MET A 25 3.49 -0.54 -8.53
N MET A 26 3.16 -0.65 -9.81
CA MET A 26 2.14 0.20 -10.46
C MET A 26 0.71 -0.23 -10.17
N GLU A 27 0.47 -1.54 -10.03
CA GLU A 27 -0.88 -2.10 -9.94
C GLU A 27 -1.31 -2.40 -8.50
N THR A 28 -0.36 -2.44 -7.54
CA THR A 28 -0.70 -2.69 -6.13
C THR A 28 -0.12 -1.68 -5.16
N ILE A 29 1.18 -1.39 -5.20
CA ILE A 29 1.82 -0.48 -4.23
C ILE A 29 1.27 0.95 -4.35
N LEU A 30 1.18 1.49 -5.56
CA LEU A 30 0.63 2.83 -5.77
C LEU A 30 -0.86 2.91 -5.40
N PRO A 31 -1.74 2.00 -5.85
CA PRO A 31 -3.13 1.97 -5.40
C PRO A 31 -3.30 1.79 -3.89
N LEU A 32 -2.48 0.94 -3.25
CA LEU A 32 -2.55 0.74 -1.79
C LEU A 32 -2.21 2.04 -1.05
N THR A 33 -1.16 2.75 -1.50
CA THR A 33 -0.78 4.05 -0.95
C THR A 33 -1.92 5.05 -1.06
N GLU A 34 -2.59 5.12 -2.21
CA GLU A 34 -3.73 6.01 -2.45
C GLU A 34 -4.92 5.65 -1.55
N HIS A 35 -5.32 4.38 -1.49
CA HIS A 35 -6.44 3.95 -0.65
C HIS A 35 -6.18 4.24 0.84
N VAL A 36 -4.95 4.00 1.32
CA VAL A 36 -4.55 4.36 2.68
C VAL A 36 -4.58 5.88 2.89
N GLY A 37 -4.10 6.65 1.91
CA GLY A 37 -4.14 8.11 1.93
C GLY A 37 -5.56 8.67 2.05
N GLN A 38 -6.50 8.11 1.30
CA GLN A 38 -7.92 8.46 1.38
C GLN A 38 -8.53 8.09 2.73
N LEU A 39 -8.28 6.87 3.24
CA LEU A 39 -8.75 6.43 4.55
C LEU A 39 -8.18 7.28 5.69
N ARG A 40 -6.91 7.71 5.55
CA ARG A 40 -6.22 8.63 6.46
C ARG A 40 -6.86 10.00 6.49
N GLY A 41 -6.95 10.68 5.35
CA GLY A 41 -7.50 12.03 5.31
C GLY A 41 -8.97 12.05 5.74
N PHE A 42 -9.77 11.12 5.22
CA PHE A 42 -11.19 11.08 5.53
C PHE A 42 -11.45 10.69 6.99
N GLY A 43 -10.80 9.64 7.49
CA GLY A 43 -11.00 9.18 8.87
C GLY A 43 -10.50 10.17 9.92
N ALA A 44 -9.38 10.85 9.68
CA ALA A 44 -8.90 11.91 10.58
C ALA A 44 -9.90 13.07 10.64
N GLY A 45 -10.50 13.45 9.51
CA GLY A 45 -11.56 14.46 9.46
C GLY A 45 -12.79 14.06 10.30
N LEU A 46 -13.24 12.81 10.20
CA LEU A 46 -14.35 12.30 11.02
C LEU A 46 -14.01 12.30 12.52
N ALA A 47 -12.78 11.92 12.88
CA ALA A 47 -12.30 11.96 14.26
C ALA A 47 -12.31 13.39 14.81
N ALA A 48 -11.80 14.37 14.04
CA ALA A 48 -11.78 15.78 14.42
C ALA A 48 -13.19 16.37 14.59
N LEU A 49 -14.13 15.99 13.71
CA LEU A 49 -15.53 16.40 13.82
C LEU A 49 -16.26 15.73 14.99
N GLY A 50 -15.79 14.55 15.41
CA GLY A 50 -16.40 13.79 16.51
C GLY A 50 -17.85 13.35 16.22
N LYS A 51 -18.26 13.36 14.96
CA LYS A 51 -19.60 13.00 14.49
C LYS A 51 -19.47 12.18 13.21
N ILE A 52 -20.37 11.24 13.03
CA ILE A 52 -20.38 10.34 11.87
C ILE A 52 -21.81 10.14 11.38
N THR A 53 -22.01 10.18 10.07
CA THR A 53 -23.28 9.87 9.41
C THR A 53 -23.28 8.45 8.85
N LYS A 54 -24.45 7.96 8.39
CA LYS A 54 -24.53 6.64 7.75
C LYS A 54 -23.68 6.55 6.48
N SER A 55 -23.68 7.58 5.65
CA SER A 55 -22.84 7.64 4.45
C SER A 55 -21.34 7.65 4.77
N ASP A 56 -20.94 8.27 5.89
CA ASP A 56 -19.55 8.23 6.33
C ASP A 56 -19.12 6.83 6.76
N ILE A 57 -20.02 6.10 7.44
CA ILE A 57 -19.79 4.69 7.82
C ILE A 57 -19.58 3.83 6.58
N GLU A 58 -20.48 3.94 5.59
CA GLU A 58 -20.38 3.20 4.33
C GLU A 58 -19.08 3.51 3.59
N LYS A 59 -18.68 4.79 3.55
CA LYS A 59 -17.44 5.22 2.91
C LYS A 59 -16.19 4.69 3.62
N ILE A 60 -16.13 4.75 4.95
CA ILE A 60 -15.02 4.15 5.71
C ILE A 60 -14.96 2.64 5.50
N TYR A 61 -16.11 1.95 5.46
CA TYR A 61 -16.16 0.52 5.20
C TYR A 61 -15.60 0.20 3.81
N LEU A 62 -16.04 0.91 2.78
CA LEU A 62 -15.56 0.73 1.41
C LEU A 62 -14.05 0.98 1.29
N LEU A 63 -13.56 2.09 1.85
CA LEU A 63 -12.13 2.41 1.86
C LEU A 63 -11.31 1.34 2.62
N THR A 64 -11.84 0.85 3.74
CA THR A 64 -11.21 -0.23 4.51
C THR A 64 -11.10 -1.51 3.68
N GLN A 65 -12.16 -1.91 2.99
CA GLN A 65 -12.14 -3.08 2.11
C GLN A 65 -11.16 -2.92 0.94
N GLN A 66 -11.08 -1.72 0.34
CA GLN A 66 -10.11 -1.43 -0.72
C GLN A 66 -8.66 -1.55 -0.22
N VAL A 67 -8.35 -1.03 0.97
CA VAL A 67 -7.03 -1.19 1.59
C VAL A 67 -6.71 -2.66 1.83
N ILE A 68 -7.62 -3.43 2.43
CA ILE A 68 -7.43 -4.86 2.74
C ILE A 68 -7.19 -5.65 1.44
N ALA A 69 -8.10 -5.53 0.46
CA ALA A 69 -8.01 -6.29 -0.78
C ALA A 69 -6.76 -5.94 -1.59
N THR A 70 -6.35 -4.66 -1.60
CA THR A 70 -5.12 -4.25 -2.30
C THR A 70 -3.87 -4.78 -1.60
N ASN A 71 -3.85 -4.79 -0.26
CA ASN A 71 -2.76 -5.39 0.50
C ASN A 71 -2.69 -6.92 0.29
N GLU A 72 -3.81 -7.63 0.30
CA GLU A 72 -3.84 -9.07 -0.01
C GLU A 72 -3.28 -9.36 -1.42
N SER A 73 -3.65 -8.53 -2.41
CA SER A 73 -3.09 -8.61 -3.76
C SER A 73 -1.57 -8.42 -3.76
N LEU A 74 -1.07 -7.39 -3.05
CA LEU A 74 0.37 -7.14 -2.89
C LEU A 74 1.08 -8.38 -2.30
N GLN A 75 0.57 -8.93 -1.20
CA GLN A 75 1.17 -10.12 -0.56
C GLN A 75 1.22 -11.32 -1.50
N LYS A 76 0.13 -11.56 -2.25
CA LYS A 76 0.06 -12.67 -3.23
C LYS A 76 1.01 -12.48 -4.40
N GLN A 77 1.05 -11.28 -4.97
CA GLN A 77 1.94 -10.96 -6.09
C GLN A 77 3.41 -11.09 -5.66
N MET A 78 3.76 -10.58 -4.47
CA MET A 78 5.11 -10.68 -3.95
C MET A 78 5.52 -12.10 -3.58
N THR A 79 4.60 -12.92 -3.08
CA THR A 79 4.86 -14.35 -2.88
C THR A 79 5.24 -15.03 -4.20
N THR A 80 4.49 -14.72 -5.27
CA THR A 80 4.75 -15.27 -6.62
C THR A 80 6.07 -14.76 -7.20
N LEU A 81 6.36 -13.45 -7.04
CA LEU A 81 7.59 -12.83 -7.52
C LEU A 81 8.81 -13.42 -6.80
N ARG A 82 8.76 -13.57 -5.48
CA ARG A 82 9.82 -14.19 -4.68
C ARG A 82 10.08 -15.64 -5.06
N ALA A 83 9.04 -16.43 -5.30
CA ALA A 83 9.20 -17.80 -5.75
C ALA A 83 9.95 -17.90 -7.10
N SER A 84 9.81 -16.88 -7.96
CA SER A 84 10.39 -16.87 -9.31
C SER A 84 11.75 -16.15 -9.39
N TYR A 85 12.02 -15.20 -8.50
CA TYR A 85 13.16 -14.27 -8.59
C TYR A 85 13.77 -13.93 -7.22
N SER A 86 13.78 -14.88 -6.28
CA SER A 86 14.31 -14.66 -4.93
C SER A 86 15.71 -14.05 -4.90
N SER A 87 16.61 -14.47 -5.80
CA SER A 87 17.98 -13.98 -5.90
C SER A 87 18.12 -12.54 -6.41
N LYS A 88 17.06 -11.98 -7.01
CA LYS A 88 17.04 -10.60 -7.52
C LYS A 88 16.40 -9.61 -6.55
N LEU A 89 15.72 -10.11 -5.52
CA LEU A 89 15.03 -9.28 -4.55
C LEU A 89 15.92 -9.02 -3.33
N PRO A 90 15.76 -7.86 -2.67
CA PRO A 90 16.52 -7.56 -1.47
C PRO A 90 16.08 -8.46 -0.32
N ASN A 91 17.03 -8.89 0.52
CA ASN A 91 16.79 -9.79 1.65
C ASN A 91 15.81 -9.19 2.68
N THR A 92 15.62 -7.87 2.67
CA THR A 92 14.71 -7.15 3.58
C THR A 92 13.25 -7.20 3.15
N ILE A 93 12.95 -7.58 1.90
CA ILE A 93 11.61 -7.41 1.32
C ILE A 93 10.53 -8.19 2.09
N SER A 94 10.86 -9.35 2.64
CA SER A 94 9.90 -10.14 3.44
C SER A 94 9.50 -9.41 4.71
N ASN A 95 10.47 -8.86 5.45
CA ASN A 95 10.19 -8.12 6.67
C ASN A 95 9.41 -6.82 6.38
N GLU A 96 9.67 -6.19 5.24
CA GLU A 96 8.93 -5.00 4.79
C GLU A 96 7.47 -5.34 4.48
N LEU A 97 7.21 -6.45 3.78
CA LEU A 97 5.86 -6.93 3.47
C LEU A 97 5.08 -7.35 4.72
N ASP A 98 5.74 -8.03 5.67
CA ASP A 98 5.13 -8.41 6.95
C ASP A 98 4.78 -7.17 7.77
N THR A 99 5.65 -6.16 7.76
CA THR A 99 5.40 -4.87 8.42
C THR A 99 4.21 -4.15 7.81
N ILE A 100 4.14 -4.07 6.47
CA ILE A 100 2.99 -3.49 5.77
C ILE A 100 1.71 -4.23 6.16
N ASN A 101 1.71 -5.57 6.11
CA ASN A 101 0.54 -6.36 6.40
C ASN A 101 0.02 -6.12 7.83
N ARG A 102 0.92 -6.14 8.82
CA ARG A 102 0.56 -5.85 10.21
C ARG A 102 0.00 -4.44 10.38
N LEU A 103 0.68 -3.42 9.83
CA LEU A 103 0.23 -2.03 9.93
C LEU A 103 -1.13 -1.82 9.25
N VAL A 104 -1.36 -2.45 8.09
CA VAL A 104 -2.66 -2.42 7.41
C VAL A 104 -3.75 -3.04 8.28
N GLN A 105 -3.51 -4.22 8.89
CA GLN A 105 -4.48 -4.86 9.78
C GLN A 105 -4.79 -4.00 11.01
N ASP A 106 -3.76 -3.46 11.65
CA ASP A 106 -3.91 -2.58 12.82
C ASP A 106 -4.72 -1.33 12.46
N TYR A 107 -4.42 -0.70 11.33
CA TYR A 107 -5.03 0.55 10.91
C TYR A 107 -6.47 0.39 10.42
N THR A 108 -6.75 -0.66 9.64
CA THR A 108 -8.12 -0.98 9.19
C THR A 108 -9.01 -1.39 10.36
N SER A 109 -8.45 -2.06 11.37
CA SER A 109 -9.13 -2.36 12.64
C SER A 109 -9.40 -1.09 13.45
N LEU A 110 -8.46 -0.15 13.53
CA LEU A 110 -8.67 1.17 14.15
C LEU A 110 -9.84 1.91 13.49
N ALA A 111 -9.86 1.96 12.15
CA ALA A 111 -10.93 2.59 11.39
C ALA A 111 -12.29 1.94 11.65
N SER A 112 -12.40 0.62 11.45
CA SER A 112 -13.69 -0.07 11.49
C SER A 112 -14.22 -0.37 12.91
N ARG A 113 -13.33 -0.52 13.91
CA ARG A 113 -13.75 -0.88 15.28
C ARG A 113 -13.79 0.29 16.26
N LYS A 114 -12.94 1.30 16.10
CA LYS A 114 -12.87 2.44 17.04
C LYS A 114 -13.51 3.69 16.44
N LEU A 115 -13.03 4.14 15.28
CA LEU A 115 -13.53 5.36 14.64
C LEU A 115 -15.04 5.30 14.36
N LEU A 116 -15.52 4.21 13.77
CA LEU A 116 -16.95 4.06 13.45
C LEU A 116 -17.86 4.00 14.68
N LYS A 117 -17.37 3.48 15.81
CA LYS A 117 -18.19 3.32 17.03
C LYS A 117 -18.18 4.55 17.91
N SER A 118 -17.05 5.24 17.99
CA SER A 118 -16.83 6.33 18.93
C SER A 118 -15.85 7.35 18.34
N PRO A 119 -16.24 8.12 17.32
CA PRO A 119 -15.32 9.02 16.64
C PRO A 119 -14.71 10.07 17.57
N LYS A 120 -15.45 10.52 18.60
CA LYS A 120 -14.97 11.47 19.62
C LYS A 120 -13.84 10.94 20.50
N SER A 121 -13.73 9.62 20.66
CA SER A 121 -12.68 9.01 21.48
C SER A 121 -11.42 8.68 20.67
N VAL A 122 -11.43 8.95 19.36
CA VAL A 122 -10.28 8.80 18.49
C VAL A 122 -9.62 10.17 18.34
N ASP A 123 -8.35 10.25 18.73
CA ASP A 123 -7.54 11.44 18.46
C ASP A 123 -7.23 11.50 16.95
N SER A 124 -7.56 12.64 16.33
CA SER A 124 -7.43 12.84 14.90
C SER A 124 -5.97 12.82 14.43
N ASN A 125 -5.04 13.40 15.21
CA ASN A 125 -3.62 13.42 14.88
C ASN A 125 -3.04 12.01 14.98
N ILE A 126 -3.34 11.28 16.07
CA ILE A 126 -2.89 9.90 16.24
C ILE A 126 -3.45 9.01 15.12
N TYR A 127 -4.72 9.18 14.73
CA TYR A 127 -5.30 8.45 13.61
C TYR A 127 -4.57 8.77 12.29
N PHE A 128 -4.31 10.05 12.03
CA PHE A 128 -3.59 10.49 10.84
C PHE A 128 -2.16 9.94 10.80
N ASP A 129 -1.44 9.98 11.92
CA ASP A 129 -0.07 9.50 12.05
C ASP A 129 0.00 7.99 11.81
N LYS A 130 -0.95 7.22 12.34
CA LYS A 130 -1.05 5.78 12.07
C LYS A 130 -1.24 5.46 10.59
N GLY A 131 -2.04 6.25 9.87
CA GLY A 131 -2.15 6.13 8.42
C GLY A 131 -0.84 6.49 7.69
N SER A 132 -0.10 7.48 8.23
CA SER A 132 1.20 7.88 7.69
C SER A 132 2.27 6.80 7.90
N GLU A 133 2.27 6.12 9.04
CA GLU A 133 3.14 4.97 9.31
C GLU A 133 2.96 3.86 8.26
N VAL A 134 1.70 3.55 7.91
CA VAL A 134 1.39 2.58 6.83
C VAL A 134 1.98 3.04 5.50
N ILE A 135 1.76 4.30 5.11
CA ILE A 135 2.30 4.87 3.87
C ILE A 135 3.82 4.83 3.84
N SER A 136 4.49 5.19 4.93
CA SER A 136 5.95 5.14 5.03
C SER A 136 6.49 3.72 4.85
N ALA A 137 5.82 2.71 5.41
CA ALA A 137 6.20 1.31 5.20
C ALA A 137 6.03 0.88 3.73
N ILE A 138 4.94 1.30 3.08
CA ILE A 138 4.68 1.03 1.66
C ILE A 138 5.74 1.68 0.77
N ILE A 139 6.08 2.95 1.02
CA ILE A 139 7.11 3.68 0.28
C ILE A 139 8.49 3.02 0.46
N LYS A 140 8.81 2.54 1.66
CA LYS A 140 10.05 1.78 1.88
C LYS A 140 10.13 0.55 0.98
N ALA A 141 9.07 -0.25 0.92
CA ALA A 141 9.03 -1.42 0.04
C ALA A 141 9.13 -1.02 -1.44
N TYR A 142 8.48 0.07 -1.86
CA TYR A 142 8.62 0.61 -3.21
C TYR A 142 10.09 0.91 -3.57
N HIS A 143 10.80 1.60 -2.67
CA HIS A 143 12.22 1.91 -2.91
C HIS A 143 13.10 0.66 -2.95
N SER A 144 12.84 -0.33 -2.09
CA SER A 144 13.55 -1.61 -2.12
C SER A 144 13.37 -2.34 -3.45
N LEU A 145 12.15 -2.38 -3.99
CA LEU A 145 11.85 -2.99 -5.29
C LEU A 145 12.47 -2.21 -6.45
N ASN A 146 12.33 -0.89 -6.44
CA ASN A 146 12.95 -0.05 -7.47
C ASN A 146 14.48 -0.22 -7.49
N GLY A 147 15.13 -0.26 -6.32
CA GLY A 147 16.56 -0.53 -6.21
C GLY A 147 16.95 -1.93 -6.73
N ALA A 148 16.08 -2.92 -6.59
CA ALA A 148 16.29 -4.26 -7.14
C ALA A 148 16.29 -4.25 -8.68
N ILE A 149 15.38 -3.49 -9.30
CA ILE A 149 15.34 -3.29 -10.76
C ILE A 149 16.60 -2.57 -11.24
N GLU A 150 17.03 -1.52 -10.52
CA GLU A 150 18.23 -0.76 -10.87
C GLU A 150 19.48 -1.64 -10.83
N GLU A 151 19.65 -2.47 -9.79
CA GLU A 151 20.78 -3.39 -9.67
C GLU A 151 20.77 -4.43 -10.80
N ASP A 152 19.61 -5.04 -11.07
CA ASP A 152 19.46 -6.01 -12.14
C ASP A 152 19.72 -5.40 -13.53
N SER A 153 19.41 -4.12 -13.72
CA SER A 153 19.62 -3.40 -14.99
C SER A 153 21.09 -3.17 -15.35
N LYS A 154 22.00 -3.20 -14.37
CA LYS A 154 23.45 -3.06 -14.62
C LYS A 154 24.01 -4.18 -15.50
N GLY A 155 23.39 -5.35 -15.51
CA GLY A 155 23.78 -6.48 -16.35
C GLY A 155 23.10 -6.53 -17.72
N TRP A 156 22.40 -5.47 -18.14
CA TRP A 156 21.69 -5.43 -19.43
C TRP A 156 22.49 -4.77 -20.57
N PHE A 157 23.64 -4.17 -20.24
CA PHE A 157 24.63 -3.63 -21.16
C PHE A 157 25.91 -4.47 -21.12
#